data_AF-A0A7Y2RHT8-F1
#
_entry.id   AF-A0A7Y2RHT8-F1
#
_cell.length_a   1.000
_cell.length_b   1.000
_cell.length_c   1.000
_cell.angle_alpha   90.00
_cell.angle_beta   90.00
_cell.angle_gamma   90.00
#
_symmetry.space_group_name_H-M   'P 1'
#
loop_
_entity.id
_entity.type
_entity.pdbx_description
1 polymer ?
#
loop_
_entity_poly.entity_id
_entity_poly.type
_entity_poly.pdbx_seq_one_letter_code
_entity_poly.pdbx_strand_id
1 'polypeptide(L)' 'MSRRVITDEIWVQIQNTMQFYGCYRSRNSKNIMEAILWKLRTGAPWRDI' A
#
# COMPACT_ATOMS: atom_id res chain seq x y z
N MET A 1 -4.80 10.91 -14.03
CA MET A 1 -3.89 9.76 -13.84
C MET A 1 -4.10 9.17 -12.45
N SER A 2 -5.32 8.71 -12.19
CA SER A 2 -5.66 7.94 -11.00
C SER A 2 -5.28 6.48 -11.27
N ARG A 3 -4.95 5.67 -10.27
CA ARG A 3 -5.98 5.04 -9.45
C ARG A 3 -5.27 4.38 -8.28
N ARG A 4 -5.57 4.85 -7.07
CA ARG A 4 -5.38 4.07 -5.85
C ARG A 4 -6.06 2.71 -6.08
N VAL A 5 -5.28 1.64 -5.99
CA VAL A 5 -5.78 0.27 -6.16
C VAL A 5 -6.37 -0.24 -4.84
N ILE A 6 -5.84 0.25 -3.72
CA ILE A 6 -6.28 -0.08 -2.37
C ILE A 6 -7.52 0.76 -2.03
N THR A 7 -8.68 0.14 -2.22
CA THR A 7 -9.95 0.62 -1.63
C THR A 7 -9.89 0.53 -0.10
N ASP A 8 -10.79 1.25 0.59
CA ASP A 8 -10.83 1.18 2.06
C ASP A 8 -11.15 -0.23 2.56
N GLU A 9 -11.96 -1.00 1.84
CA GLU A 9 -12.28 -2.40 2.16
C GLU A 9 -11.05 -3.30 2.06
N ILE A 10 -10.29 -3.20 0.96
CA ILE A 10 -9.03 -3.95 0.77
C ILE A 10 -8.02 -3.54 1.84
N TRP A 11 -7.96 -2.24 2.16
CA TRP A 11 -7.07 -1.73 3.20
C TRP A 11 -7.36 -2.35 4.57
N VAL A 12 -8.63 -2.52 4.94
CA VAL A 12 -9.01 -3.17 6.22
C VAL A 12 -8.50 -4.62 6.28
N GLN A 13 -8.63 -5.39 5.19
CA GLN A 13 -8.13 -6.76 5.13
C GLN A 13 -6.60 -6.84 5.24
N ILE A 14 -5.90 -5.98 4.50
CA ILE A 14 -4.43 -5.86 4.58
C ILE A 14 -4.02 -5.46 6.00
N GLN A 15 -4.71 -4.49 6.60
CA GLN A 15 -4.41 -4.01 7.94
C GLN A 15 -4.57 -5.10 8.99
N ASN A 16 -5.63 -5.92 8.91
CA ASN A 16 -5.83 -7.04 9.82
C ASN A 16 -4.69 -8.06 9.71
N THR A 17 -4.25 -8.33 8.49
CA THR A 17 -3.10 -9.22 8.23
C THR A 17 -1.80 -8.61 8.78
N MET A 18 -1.55 -7.33 8.55
CA MET A 18 -0.39 -6.62 9.08
C MET A 18 -0.37 -6.64 10.61
N GLN A 19 -1.52 -6.42 11.27
CA GLN A 19 -1.64 -6.51 12.72
C GLN A 19 -1.36 -7.91 13.24
N PHE A 20 -1.84 -8.95 12.54
CA PHE A 20 -1.57 -10.34 12.89
C PHE A 20 -0.06 -10.65 12.90
N TYR A 21 0.69 -10.10 11.95
CA TYR A 21 2.15 -10.23 11.90
C TYR A 21 2.91 -9.21 12.77
N GLY A 22 2.22 -8.40 13.57
CA GLY A 22 2.82 -7.41 14.45
C GLY A 22 3.42 -6.19 13.74
N CYS A 23 3.04 -5.93 12.48
CA CYS A 23 3.52 -4.75 11.75
C CYS A 23 2.95 -3.46 12.34
N TYR A 24 3.81 -2.47 12.52
CA TYR A 24 3.43 -1.17 13.04
C TYR A 24 2.60 -0.35 12.04
N ARG A 25 1.44 0.16 12.48
CA ARG A 25 0.58 1.02 11.66
C ARG A 25 0.95 2.50 11.86
N SER A 26 1.50 3.11 10.82
CA SER A 26 1.61 4.57 10.71
C SER A 26 0.48 5.18 9.86
N ARG A 27 0.27 6.49 9.95
CA ARG A 27 -0.71 7.24 9.13
C ARG A 27 -0.44 7.11 7.62
N ASN A 28 0.82 6.84 7.23
CA ASN A 28 1.25 6.76 5.83
C ASN A 28 1.32 5.32 5.29
N SER A 29 1.02 4.30 6.10
CA SER A 29 1.16 2.89 5.71
C SER A 29 0.38 2.54 4.44
N LYS A 30 -0.82 3.12 4.26
CA LYS A 30 -1.64 2.92 3.06
C LYS A 30 -0.96 3.47 1.80
N ASN A 31 -0.37 4.66 1.91
CA ASN A 31 0.32 5.30 0.79
C ASN A 31 1.60 4.55 0.42
N ILE A 32 2.34 4.03 1.40
CA ILE A 32 3.52 3.20 1.17
C ILE A 32 3.12 1.90 0.46
N MET A 33 2.03 1.26 0.89
CA MET A 33 1.55 0.04 0.25
C MET A 33 1.11 0.28 -1.20
N GLU A 34 0.40 1.39 -1.47
CA GLU A 34 0.07 1.83 -2.83
C GLU A 34 1.31 2.04 -3.69
N ALA A 35 2.33 2.71 -3.15
CA ALA A 35 3.60 2.94 -3.83
C ALA A 35 4.31 1.62 -4.19
N ILE A 36 4.36 0.67 -3.27
CA ILE A 36 4.93 -0.67 -3.51
C ILE A 36 4.14 -1.39 -4.61
N LEU A 37 2.81 -1.41 -4.53
CA LEU A 37 1.98 -2.05 -5.54
C LEU A 37 2.13 -1.39 -6.91
N TRP A 38 2.22 -0.06 -6.95
CA TRP A 38 2.49 0.67 -8.18
C TRP A 38 3.84 0.28 -8.77
N LYS A 39 4.91 0.24 -7.96
CA LYS A 39 6.25 -0.19 -8.37
C LYS A 39 6.25 -1.60 -8.94
N LEU A 40 5.57 -2.55 -8.29
CA LEU A 40 5.48 -3.93 -8.74
C LEU A 40 4.71 -4.04 -10.06
N ARG A 41 3.68 -3.22 -10.26
CA ARG A 41 2.86 -3.23 -11.47
C ARG A 41 3.54 -2.58 -12.67
N THR A 42 4.24 -1.47 -12.47
CA THR A 42 4.80 -0.65 -13.55
C THR A 42 6.28 -0.90 -13.80
N GLY A 43 7.00 -1.42 -12.80
CA GLY A 43 8.47 -1.51 -12.84
C GLY A 43 9.19 -0.17 -12.78
N ALA A 44 8.49 0.98 -12.78
CA ALA A 44 9.05 2.33 -12.86
C ALA A 44 9.93 2.68 -11.65
N PRO A 45 11.02 3.46 -11.79
CA PRO A 45 11.98 3.68 -10.71
C PRO A 45 11.34 4.37 -9.49
N TRP A 46 11.90 4.13 -8.29
CA TRP A 46 11.40 4.70 -7.03
C TRP A 46 11.39 6.24 -7.00
N ARG A 47 12.15 6.88 -7.90
CA ARG A 47 12.20 8.33 -8.04
C ARG A 47 10.87 8.92 -8.53
N ASP A 48 10.03 8.13 -9.19
CA ASP A 48 8.78 8.57 -9.81
C ASP A 48 7.54 8.29 -8.93
N ILE A 49 7.75 7.91 -7.67
CA ILE A 49 6.73 7.60 -6.64
C ILE A 49 6.61 8.76 -5.67
#